data_AF-A0A832SPG0-F1
#
_entry.id   AF-A0A832SPG0-F1
#
_cell.length_a   1.000
_cell.length_b   1.000
_cell.length_c   1.000
_cell.angle_alpha   90.00
_cell.angle_beta   90.00
_cell.angle_gamma   90.00
#
_symmetry.space_group_name_H-M   'P 1'
#
loop_
_entity.id
_entity.type
_entity.pdbx_description
1 polymer ?
#
loop_
_entity_poly.entity_id
_entity_poly.type
_entity_poly.pdbx_seq_one_letter_code
_entity_poly.pdbx_strand_id
1 'polypeptide(L)'
;ALGTNTVDSVAESTPPVMEVDIHVRRVVDVKIPALSVTEKDTKSMPYGFADTNSSIDRAAKQIKELMPKICKAAEYENSIFSLAKALEKTQKLLNALENVIIPQYKQKIRFILSTLEEREREEFAKLKKVKAKMESRK
;
A
#
# COMPACT_ATOMS: atom_id res chain seq x y z
N ALA A 1 -48.21 8.96 2.75
CA ALA A 1 -46.83 8.50 2.49
C ALA A 1 -46.80 7.97 1.07
N LEU A 2 -45.76 8.29 0.28
CA LEU A 2 -45.58 7.61 -1.01
C LEU A 2 -45.36 6.12 -0.75
N GLY A 3 -45.92 5.28 -1.61
CA GLY A 3 -45.67 3.84 -1.56
C GLY A 3 -44.23 3.54 -1.97
N THR A 4 -43.66 2.45 -1.46
CA THR A 4 -42.31 1.99 -1.85
C THR A 4 -42.19 1.87 -3.38
N ASN A 5 -43.23 1.34 -4.03
CA ASN A 5 -43.28 1.16 -5.48
C ASN A 5 -43.14 2.47 -6.26
N THR A 6 -43.71 3.58 -5.76
CA THR A 6 -43.61 4.88 -6.43
C THR A 6 -42.21 5.50 -6.32
N VAL A 7 -41.50 5.22 -5.23
CA VAL A 7 -40.12 5.69 -5.03
C VAL A 7 -39.16 4.94 -5.96
N ASP A 8 -39.35 3.63 -6.09
CA ASP A 8 -38.52 2.79 -6.96
C ASP A 8 -38.69 3.17 -8.45
N SER A 9 -39.93 3.41 -8.91
CA SER A 9 -40.17 3.86 -10.29
C SER A 9 -39.53 5.23 -10.60
N VAL A 10 -39.54 6.16 -9.64
CA VAL A 10 -38.90 7.48 -9.80
C VAL A 10 -37.37 7.34 -9.82
N ALA A 11 -36.81 6.45 -9.00
CA ALA A 11 -35.37 6.15 -9.00
C ALA A 11 -34.90 5.58 -10.34
N GLU A 12 -35.66 4.64 -10.93
CA GLU A 12 -35.33 4.05 -12.24
C GLU A 12 -35.42 5.06 -13.40
N SER A 13 -36.36 6.00 -13.33
CA SER A 13 -36.50 7.05 -14.35
C SER A 13 -35.42 8.14 -14.30
N THR A 14 -34.64 8.20 -13.21
CA THR A 14 -33.65 9.25 -13.00
C THR A 14 -32.35 8.89 -13.74
N PRO A 15 -31.92 9.69 -14.74
CA PRO A 15 -30.68 9.48 -15.46
C PRO A 15 -29.47 9.70 -14.55
N PRO A 16 -28.31 9.10 -14.88
CA PRO A 16 -27.08 9.28 -14.14
C PRO A 16 -26.62 10.75 -14.22
N VAL A 17 -26.69 11.46 -13.09
CA VAL A 17 -26.36 12.89 -12.98
C VAL A 17 -24.84 13.12 -12.80
N MET A 18 -24.09 12.05 -12.49
CA MET A 18 -22.71 12.15 -12.03
C MET A 18 -21.82 11.14 -12.75
N GLU A 19 -20.79 11.65 -13.42
CA GLU A 19 -19.72 10.83 -13.97
C GLU A 19 -18.52 10.86 -13.03
N VAL A 20 -17.94 9.70 -12.79
CA VAL A 20 -16.79 9.53 -11.91
C VAL A 20 -15.61 9.09 -12.74
N ASP A 21 -14.64 9.99 -12.90
CA ASP A 21 -13.38 9.72 -13.56
C ASP A 21 -12.35 9.23 -12.55
N ILE A 22 -11.65 8.14 -12.89
CA ILE A 22 -10.64 7.54 -12.04
C ILE A 22 -9.26 7.88 -12.61
N HIS A 23 -8.47 8.63 -11.84
CA HIS A 23 -7.08 8.93 -12.17
C HIS A 23 -6.15 8.23 -11.19
N VAL A 24 -5.12 7.53 -11.69
CA VAL A 24 -4.17 6.86 -10.80
C VAL A 24 -3.03 7.81 -10.45
N ARG A 25 -2.93 8.20 -9.18
CA ARG A 25 -1.78 8.93 -8.63
C ARG A 25 -0.83 7.95 -7.94
N ARG A 26 0.46 8.08 -8.21
CA ARG A 26 1.48 7.29 -7.51
C ARG A 26 2.11 8.12 -6.40
N VAL A 27 2.13 7.57 -5.18
CA VAL A 27 2.87 8.13 -4.05
C VAL A 27 3.78 7.02 -3.52
N VAL A 28 5.09 7.21 -3.64
CA VAL A 28 6.11 6.17 -3.41
C VAL A 28 5.83 4.93 -4.29
N ASP A 29 5.72 3.74 -3.70
CA ASP A 29 5.48 2.48 -4.41
C ASP A 29 4.00 2.09 -4.43
N VAL A 30 3.12 2.98 -3.95
CA VAL A 30 1.69 2.72 -3.81
C VAL A 30 0.91 3.51 -4.86
N LYS A 31 0.05 2.80 -5.60
CA LYS A 31 -0.89 3.38 -6.56
C LYS A 31 -2.18 3.72 -5.83
N ILE A 32 -2.55 4.99 -5.84
CA ILE A 32 -3.76 5.51 -5.22
C ILE A 32 -4.68 6.00 -6.33
N PRO A 33 -5.88 5.41 -6.51
CA PRO A 33 -6.87 5.96 -7.41
C PRO A 33 -7.47 7.23 -6.80
N ALA A 34 -7.31 8.35 -7.48
CA ALA A 34 -7.99 9.61 -7.23
C ALA A 34 -9.30 9.65 -8.02
N LEU A 35 -10.38 10.03 -7.37
CA LEU A 35 -11.72 10.06 -7.94
C LEU A 35 -12.09 11.52 -8.24
N SER A 36 -12.25 11.87 -9.51
CA SER A 36 -12.79 13.16 -9.93
C SER A 36 -14.27 12.99 -10.24
N VAL A 37 -15.11 13.83 -9.66
CA VAL A 37 -16.55 13.79 -9.84
C VAL A 37 -16.95 14.97 -10.71
N THR A 38 -17.39 14.68 -11.93
CA THR A 38 -17.90 15.70 -12.86
C THR A 38 -19.42 15.66 -12.82
N GLU A 39 -20.04 16.74 -12.32
CA GLU A 39 -21.49 16.91 -12.41
C GLU A 39 -21.85 17.24 -13.86
N LYS A 40 -22.63 16.37 -14.51
CA LYS A 40 -23.29 16.77 -15.75
C LYS A 40 -24.41 17.73 -15.38
N ASP A 41 -24.29 18.94 -15.89
CA ASP A 41 -25.09 20.13 -15.58
C ASP A 41 -26.57 19.88 -15.90
N THR A 42 -27.27 19.20 -14.99
CA THR A 42 -28.69 18.88 -15.14
C THR A 42 -29.45 19.98 -14.41
N LYS A 43 -29.59 21.14 -15.06
CA LYS A 43 -30.45 22.25 -14.60
C LYS A 43 -31.94 21.88 -14.56
N SER A 44 -32.33 20.75 -15.15
CA SER A 44 -33.69 20.23 -15.08
C SER A 44 -33.74 19.08 -14.08
N MET A 45 -34.68 19.15 -13.15
CA MET A 45 -35.08 17.97 -12.38
C MET A 45 -35.43 16.87 -13.39
N PRO A 46 -34.78 15.69 -13.36
CA PRO A 46 -34.95 14.72 -14.42
C PRO A 46 -36.18 13.80 -14.22
N TYR A 47 -36.92 13.99 -13.12
CA TYR A 47 -38.14 13.27 -12.80
C TYR A 47 -39.39 14.14 -12.95
N GLY A 48 -40.51 13.50 -13.28
CA GLY A 48 -41.79 14.18 -13.49
C GLY A 48 -42.42 14.72 -12.20
N PHE A 49 -42.96 15.94 -12.25
CA PHE A 49 -43.66 16.57 -11.11
C PHE A 49 -44.95 15.84 -10.69
N ALA A 50 -45.54 15.02 -11.57
CA ALA A 50 -46.83 14.37 -11.33
C ALA A 50 -46.80 13.34 -10.19
N ASP A 51 -45.69 12.61 -10.04
CA ASP A 51 -45.54 11.52 -9.06
C ASP A 51 -44.58 11.85 -7.90
N THR A 52 -44.10 13.10 -7.83
CA THR A 52 -43.04 13.50 -6.89
C THR A 52 -43.57 14.39 -5.76
N ASN A 53 -43.12 14.14 -4.53
CA ASN A 53 -43.37 15.01 -3.35
C ASN A 53 -42.09 15.75 -2.93
N SER A 54 -42.26 16.86 -2.21
CA SER A 54 -41.21 17.64 -1.55
C SER A 54 -40.19 16.82 -0.75
N SER A 55 -40.59 15.67 -0.20
CA SER A 55 -39.69 14.75 0.51
C SER A 55 -38.67 14.08 -0.41
N ILE A 56 -39.06 13.71 -1.63
CA ILE A 56 -38.17 13.09 -2.63
C ILE A 56 -37.19 14.15 -3.16
N ASP A 57 -37.67 15.38 -3.36
CA ASP A 57 -36.82 16.50 -3.80
C ASP A 57 -35.72 16.83 -2.77
N ARG A 58 -36.08 16.87 -1.48
CA ARG A 58 -35.09 17.03 -0.40
C ARG A 58 -34.10 15.87 -0.37
N ALA A 59 -34.56 14.63 -0.54
CA ALA A 59 -33.68 13.46 -0.56
C ALA A 59 -32.72 13.48 -1.75
N ALA A 60 -33.20 13.79 -2.95
CA ALA A 60 -32.39 13.91 -4.16
C ALA A 60 -31.30 14.98 -4.01
N LYS A 61 -31.65 16.15 -3.45
CA LYS A 61 -30.67 17.21 -3.15
C LYS A 61 -29.61 16.77 -2.13
N GLN A 62 -30.02 16.10 -1.06
CA GLN A 62 -29.09 15.58 -0.05
C GLN A 62 -28.15 14.52 -0.64
N ILE A 63 -28.67 13.60 -1.45
CA ILE A 63 -27.86 12.58 -2.14
C ILE A 63 -26.85 13.25 -3.06
N LYS A 64 -27.26 14.28 -3.82
CA LYS A 64 -26.36 15.05 -4.69
C LYS A 64 -25.22 15.70 -3.90
N GLU A 65 -25.50 16.28 -2.72
CA GLU A 65 -24.48 16.90 -1.87
C GLU A 65 -23.56 15.88 -1.16
N LEU A 66 -24.08 14.69 -0.84
CA LEU A 66 -23.35 13.64 -0.12
C LEU A 66 -22.47 12.80 -1.03
N MET A 67 -22.90 12.57 -2.27
CA MET A 67 -22.18 11.75 -3.24
C MET A 67 -20.69 12.12 -3.43
N PRO A 68 -20.32 13.38 -3.70
CA PRO A 68 -18.91 13.76 -3.85
C PRO A 68 -18.12 13.61 -2.54
N LYS A 69 -18.77 13.74 -1.37
CA LYS A 69 -18.12 13.53 -0.07
C LYS A 69 -17.82 12.05 0.16
N ILE A 70 -18.73 11.16 -0.23
CA ILE A 70 -18.53 9.71 -0.14
C ILE A 70 -17.40 9.28 -1.09
N CYS A 71 -17.35 9.80 -2.32
CA CYS A 71 -16.25 9.51 -3.24
C CYS A 71 -14.89 9.94 -2.66
N LYS A 72 -14.80 11.13 -2.06
CA LYS A 72 -13.56 11.58 -1.38
C LYS A 72 -13.21 10.72 -0.17
N ALA A 73 -14.19 10.31 0.63
CA ALA A 73 -13.96 9.43 1.77
C ALA A 73 -13.40 8.06 1.30
N ALA A 74 -13.98 7.49 0.25
CA ALA A 74 -13.52 6.24 -0.36
C ALA A 74 -12.08 6.36 -0.92
N GLU A 75 -11.73 7.50 -1.52
CA GLU A 75 -10.34 7.77 -1.94
C GLU A 75 -9.37 7.72 -0.75
N TYR A 76 -9.69 8.41 0.35
CA TYR A 76 -8.83 8.44 1.54
C TYR A 76 -8.72 7.06 2.20
N GLU A 77 -9.83 6.35 2.34
CA GLU A 77 -9.84 5.01 2.94
C GLU A 77 -8.97 4.04 2.13
N ASN A 78 -9.13 4.03 0.81
CA ASN A 78 -8.32 3.17 -0.05
C ASN A 78 -6.83 3.57 -0.04
N SER A 79 -6.53 4.87 0.09
CA SER A 79 -5.17 5.38 0.25
C SER A 79 -4.53 4.84 1.52
N ILE A 80 -5.23 4.95 2.66
CA ILE A 80 -4.74 4.48 3.96
C ILE A 80 -4.52 2.97 3.92
N PHE A 81 -5.49 2.20 3.41
CA PHE A 81 -5.38 0.75 3.34
C PHE A 81 -4.20 0.29 2.48
N SER A 82 -4.01 0.93 1.32
CA SER A 82 -2.91 0.60 0.40
C SER A 82 -1.55 0.95 0.99
N LEU A 83 -1.44 2.10 1.68
CA LEU A 83 -0.22 2.49 2.39
C LEU A 83 0.10 1.55 3.56
N ALA A 84 -0.91 1.19 4.36
CA ALA A 84 -0.73 0.27 5.48
C ALA A 84 -0.20 -1.10 5.01
N LYS A 85 -0.72 -1.62 3.89
CA LYS A 85 -0.25 -2.88 3.30
C LYS A 85 1.20 -2.79 2.80
N ALA A 86 1.60 -1.64 2.25
CA ALA A 86 2.98 -1.41 1.85
C ALA A 86 3.91 -1.33 3.06
N LEU A 87 3.48 -0.65 4.12
CA LEU A 87 4.22 -0.53 5.37
C LEU A 87 4.41 -1.88 6.08
N GLU A 88 3.40 -2.75 6.06
CA GLU A 88 3.54 -4.10 6.62
C GLU A 88 4.63 -4.92 5.89
N LYS A 89 4.71 -4.78 4.56
CA LYS A 89 5.76 -5.45 3.76
C LYS A 89 7.14 -4.92 4.09
N THR A 90 7.31 -3.61 4.19
CA THR A 90 8.61 -3.01 4.53
C THR A 90 9.03 -3.38 5.95
N GLN A 91 8.09 -3.41 6.90
CA GLN A 91 8.37 -3.85 8.28
C GLN A 91 8.84 -5.31 8.34
N LYS A 92 8.18 -6.21 7.60
CA LYS A 92 8.60 -7.62 7.52
C LYS A 92 10.01 -7.76 6.96
N LEU A 93 10.35 -7.00 5.91
CA LEU A 93 11.69 -6.99 5.32
C LEU A 93 12.73 -6.49 6.33
N LEU A 94 12.42 -5.40 7.04
CA LEU A 94 13.29 -4.81 8.04
C LEU A 94 13.55 -5.80 9.19
N ASN A 95 12.52 -6.46 9.69
CA ASN A 95 12.65 -7.49 10.71
C ASN A 95 13.51 -8.68 10.25
N ALA A 96 13.39 -9.10 8.98
CA ALA A 96 14.21 -10.16 8.42
C ALA A 96 15.68 -9.73 8.28
N LEU A 97 15.93 -8.48 7.91
CA LEU A 97 17.28 -7.93 7.84
C LEU A 97 17.94 -7.91 9.22
N GLU A 98 17.25 -7.39 10.23
CA GLU A 98 17.79 -7.22 11.58
C GLU A 98 18.02 -8.55 12.29
N ASN A 99 17.07 -9.47 12.23
CA ASN A 99 17.09 -10.68 13.05
C ASN A 99 17.73 -11.88 12.35
N VAL A 100 17.78 -11.90 11.02
CA VAL A 100 18.28 -13.06 10.27
C VAL A 100 19.52 -12.70 9.48
N ILE A 101 19.44 -11.70 8.59
CA ILE A 101 20.48 -11.44 7.60
C ILE A 101 21.74 -10.85 8.26
N ILE A 102 21.59 -9.81 9.08
CA ILE A 102 22.73 -9.15 9.76
C ILE A 102 23.48 -10.13 10.69
N PRO A 103 22.80 -10.91 11.56
CA PRO A 103 23.49 -11.88 12.42
C PRO A 103 24.21 -12.97 11.63
N GLN A 104 23.60 -13.50 10.56
CA GLN A 104 24.24 -14.49 9.69
C GLN A 104 25.51 -13.95 9.05
N TYR A 105 25.48 -12.72 8.52
CA TYR A 105 26.69 -12.11 7.96
C TYR A 105 27.78 -11.90 9.01
N LYS A 106 27.42 -11.43 10.20
CA LYS A 106 28.39 -11.30 11.32
C LYS A 106 29.02 -12.65 11.68
N GLN A 107 28.24 -13.73 11.67
CA GLN A 107 28.77 -15.08 11.93
C GLN A 107 29.71 -15.55 10.81
N LYS A 108 29.34 -15.33 9.55
CA LYS A 108 30.20 -15.66 8.40
C LYS A 108 31.53 -14.90 8.44
N ILE A 109 31.50 -13.61 8.78
CA ILE A 109 32.72 -12.80 8.93
C ILE A 109 33.63 -13.39 10.02
N ARG A 110 33.07 -13.72 11.20
CA ARG A 110 33.85 -14.36 12.29
C ARG A 110 34.44 -15.70 11.86
N PHE A 111 33.69 -16.51 11.11
CA PHE A 111 34.18 -17.79 10.61
C PHE A 111 35.35 -17.62 9.63
N ILE A 112 35.26 -16.66 8.72
CA ILE A 112 36.35 -16.36 7.76
C ILE A 112 37.59 -15.89 8.52
N LEU A 113 37.44 -14.97 9.48
CA LEU A 113 38.56 -14.49 10.31
C LEU A 113 39.23 -15.62 11.08
N SER A 114 38.46 -16.46 11.78
CA SER A 114 39.00 -17.60 12.53
C SER A 114 39.73 -18.60 11.63
N THR A 115 39.24 -18.81 10.40
CA THR A 115 39.89 -19.71 9.44
C THR A 115 41.20 -19.12 8.93
N LEU A 116 41.25 -17.80 8.70
CA LEU A 116 42.48 -17.11 8.29
C LEU A 116 43.52 -17.14 9.41
N GLU A 117 43.14 -16.83 10.65
CA GLU A 117 44.02 -16.89 11.82
C GLU A 117 44.59 -18.30 12.04
N GLU A 118 43.77 -19.33 11.88
CA GLU A 118 44.23 -20.72 12.01
C GLU A 118 45.26 -21.08 10.92
N ARG A 119 45.01 -20.64 9.68
CA ARG A 119 45.92 -20.85 8.56
C ARG A 119 47.26 -20.13 8.77
N GLU A 120 47.24 -18.90 9.28
CA GLU A 120 48.47 -18.17 9.65
C GLU A 120 49.24 -18.87 10.77
N ARG A 121 48.54 -19.39 11.80
CA ARG A 121 49.18 -20.17 12.88
C ARG A 121 49.83 -21.45 12.35
N GLU A 122 49.17 -22.18 11.47
CA GLU A 122 49.76 -23.37 10.83
C GLU A 122 51.01 -23.04 10.03
N GLU A 123 50.99 -21.96 9.24
CA GLU A 123 52.15 -21.51 8.46
C GLU A 123 53.31 -21.11 9.36
N PHE A 124 53.05 -20.38 10.45
CA PHE A 124 54.08 -20.01 11.41
C PHE A 124 54.71 -21.25 12.08
N ALA A 125 53.90 -22.24 12.46
CA ALA A 125 54.38 -23.49 13.04
C ALA A 125 55.23 -24.30 12.03
N LYS A 126 54.83 -24.34 10.75
CA LYS A 126 55.61 -24.98 9.67
C LYS A 126 56.97 -24.30 9.50
N LEU A 127 57.01 -22.97 9.42
CA LEU A 127 58.24 -22.19 9.31
C LEU A 127 59.18 -22.42 10.50
N LYS A 128 58.65 -22.45 11.73
CA LYS A 128 59.43 -22.73 12.94
C LYS A 128 60.06 -24.12 12.91
N LYS A 129 59.33 -25.16 12.47
CA LYS A 129 59.87 -26.52 12.32
C LYS A 129 60.98 -26.60 11.28
N VAL A 130 60.81 -25.93 10.13
CA VAL A 130 61.84 -25.88 9.08
C VAL A 130 63.11 -25.21 9.61
N LYS A 131 62.99 -24.09 10.31
CA LYS A 131 64.14 -23.40 10.91
C LYS A 131 64.88 -24.27 11.93
N ALA A 132 64.16 -24.92 12.84
CA ALA A 132 64.75 -25.82 13.84
C ALA A 132 65.53 -26.99 13.19
N LYS A 133 64.98 -27.56 12.10
CA LYS A 133 65.64 -28.65 11.36
C LYS A 133 66.88 -28.21 10.60
N MET A 134 66.96 -26.94 10.22
CA MET A 134 68.15 -26.35 9.60
C MET A 134 69.25 -26.07 10.63
N GLU A 135 68.87 -25.61 11.83
CA GLU A 135 69.82 -25.38 12.94
C GLU A 135 70.40 -26.68 13.51
N SER A 136 69.62 -27.76 13.61
CA SER A 136 70.12 -29.07 14.09
C SER A 136 71.05 -29.79 13.12
N ARG A 137 71.17 -29.29 11.89
CA ARG A 137 71.95 -29.89 10.79
C ARG A 137 73.25 -29.13 10.53
N LYS A 138 73.44 -27.98 11.19
CA LYS A 138 74.71 -27.28 11.36
C LYS A 138 75.41 -27.81 12.60
#